data_AF-A0A1I6K295-F1
#
_entry.id   AF-A0A1I6K295-F1
#
_cell.length_a   1.000
_cell.length_b   1.000
_cell.length_c   1.000
_cell.angle_alpha   90.00
_cell.angle_beta   90.00
_cell.angle_gamma   90.00
#
_symmetry.space_group_name_H-M   'P 1'
#
loop_
_entity.id
_entity.type
_entity.pdbx_description
1 polymer ?
#
loop_
_entity_poly.entity_id
_entity_poly.type
_entity_poly.pdbx_seq_one_letter_code
_entity_poly.pdbx_strand_id
1 'polypeptide(L)'
;MTYHIERAVPAQVEALCAIERAAMELFRGHRAWPFYVHVSMPPELLLQAIERGMVWVALSDADAEPVGFIWLDTEEGGSSIGVAEIDVLPDWGRRGIGADLLEHACAWARAAGYRRVDLGTLADVPWNGPFYTRHGFVEVDKNDPVFAFARERDQENGFPDDLRVFMSRPLAPPAADDWTVWPAPAKLNLFLRITGRRPDGYHELQTVFRLLDWGDEVRLRPRRDGQIRRLTDVPGVPEESDLMVSAAQLLQPHATNGAGVDIELEKRIPMGGGLGGGSSDAATVLVALNQLWATGLDEDALAELGRQLGADVPVFVRGRSAWAEGVGEKLEPISLPRRWYAVLDPHEHVPTAALFQASELTRNAPPATISSFVSGETAGNAFEPVVRARHPRVAAAQDWLRDYGSGRVSGSGGCVFLETKSQERAELVVGQCPPAFTARVAMGVNVSPLQQTLARHRGGARVER
;
A
#
# COMPACT_ATOMS: atom_id res chain seq x y z
N MET A 1 30.19 0.81 -15.91
CA MET A 1 28.73 0.88 -16.10
C MET A 1 28.14 1.10 -14.73
N THR A 2 27.42 2.20 -14.56
CA THR A 2 26.77 2.58 -13.30
C THR A 2 25.29 2.20 -13.35
N TYR A 3 24.64 2.18 -12.19
CA TYR A 3 23.23 1.86 -12.03
C TYR A 3 22.64 2.67 -10.87
N HIS A 4 21.33 2.74 -10.83
CA HIS A 4 20.56 3.24 -9.69
C HIS A 4 19.45 2.25 -9.32
N ILE A 5 18.96 2.34 -8.08
CA ILE A 5 17.87 1.50 -7.58
C ILE A 5 16.62 2.35 -7.41
N GLU A 6 15.51 1.89 -7.97
CA GLU A 6 14.18 2.47 -7.79
C GLU A 6 13.14 1.38 -7.57
N ARG A 7 11.88 1.79 -7.35
CA ARG A 7 10.78 0.82 -7.29
C ARG A 7 10.45 0.32 -8.67
N ALA A 8 10.19 -0.97 -8.76
CA ALA A 8 9.75 -1.55 -10.01
C ALA A 8 8.35 -1.04 -10.38
N VAL A 9 8.08 -0.99 -11.69
CA VAL A 9 6.78 -0.59 -12.26
C VAL A 9 6.17 -1.73 -13.06
N PRO A 10 4.84 -1.77 -13.25
CA PRO A 10 4.16 -2.87 -13.95
C PRO A 10 4.74 -3.22 -15.33
N ALA A 11 5.24 -2.23 -16.07
CA ALA A 11 5.83 -2.43 -17.39
C ALA A 11 7.13 -3.28 -17.37
N GLN A 12 7.77 -3.45 -16.20
CA GLN A 12 9.03 -4.18 -16.06
C GLN A 12 8.86 -5.66 -15.74
N VAL A 13 7.64 -6.15 -15.49
CA VAL A 13 7.37 -7.55 -15.07
C VAL A 13 8.06 -8.57 -15.99
N GLU A 14 7.92 -8.43 -17.30
CA GLU A 14 8.51 -9.37 -18.27
C GLU A 14 10.04 -9.37 -18.20
N ALA A 15 10.65 -8.19 -18.08
CA ALA A 15 12.10 -8.04 -17.97
C ALA A 15 12.63 -8.68 -16.67
N LEU A 16 11.96 -8.45 -15.54
CA LEU A 16 12.36 -9.02 -14.26
C LEU A 16 12.25 -10.56 -14.24
N CYS A 17 11.18 -11.13 -14.80
CA CYS A 17 11.08 -12.58 -15.01
C CYS A 17 12.18 -13.10 -15.95
N ALA A 18 12.66 -12.31 -16.91
CA ALA A 18 13.78 -12.70 -17.76
C ALA A 18 15.13 -12.69 -17.01
N ILE A 19 15.32 -11.75 -16.07
CA ILE A 19 16.49 -11.70 -15.19
C ILE A 19 16.57 -12.94 -14.30
N GLU A 20 15.45 -13.30 -13.66
CA GLU A 20 15.33 -14.51 -12.85
C GLU A 20 15.75 -15.75 -13.65
N ARG A 21 15.12 -15.97 -14.82
CA ARG A 21 15.49 -17.10 -15.71
C ARG A 21 16.97 -17.11 -16.08
N ALA A 22 17.57 -15.95 -16.35
CA ALA A 22 18.98 -15.85 -16.70
C ALA A 22 19.90 -16.14 -15.50
N ALA A 23 19.54 -15.68 -14.30
CA ALA A 23 20.27 -15.96 -13.07
C ALA A 23 20.19 -17.44 -12.67
N MET A 24 19.03 -18.07 -12.86
CA MET A 24 18.81 -19.48 -12.57
C MET A 24 19.75 -20.40 -13.36
N GLU A 25 20.13 -20.04 -14.59
CA GLU A 25 21.07 -20.81 -15.42
C GLU A 25 22.43 -21.07 -14.75
N LEU A 26 22.82 -20.25 -13.77
CA LEU A 26 24.03 -20.45 -12.96
C LEU A 26 23.97 -21.72 -12.11
N PHE A 27 22.77 -22.24 -11.82
CA PHE A 27 22.57 -23.48 -11.08
C PHE A 27 22.60 -24.72 -11.98
N ARG A 28 22.79 -24.60 -13.30
CA ARG A 28 22.83 -25.74 -14.21
C ARG A 28 23.91 -26.75 -13.76
N GLY A 29 23.50 -27.99 -13.55
CA GLY A 29 24.36 -29.07 -13.03
C GLY A 29 24.37 -29.20 -11.50
N HIS A 30 23.72 -28.30 -10.76
CA HIS A 30 23.49 -28.39 -9.32
C HIS A 30 22.31 -29.30 -8.98
N ARG A 31 22.28 -29.91 -7.78
CA ARG A 31 21.15 -30.74 -7.30
C ARG A 31 19.83 -29.99 -7.21
N ALA A 32 19.88 -28.66 -7.02
CA ALA A 32 18.71 -27.79 -6.96
C ALA A 32 18.11 -27.47 -8.35
N TRP A 33 18.87 -27.65 -9.43
CA TRP A 33 18.44 -27.27 -10.79
C TRP A 33 17.08 -27.83 -11.23
N PRO A 34 16.76 -29.14 -11.02
CA PRO A 34 15.47 -29.68 -11.43
C PRO A 34 14.28 -29.02 -10.74
N PHE A 35 14.48 -28.44 -9.56
CA PHE A 35 13.44 -27.76 -8.79
C PHE A 35 13.27 -26.30 -9.19
N TYR A 36 14.35 -25.67 -9.67
CA TYR A 36 14.28 -24.30 -10.19
C TYR A 36 13.76 -24.24 -11.63
N VAL A 37 14.24 -25.11 -12.53
CA VAL A 37 13.89 -25.04 -13.96
C VAL A 37 12.38 -25.19 -14.24
N HIS A 38 11.62 -25.74 -13.30
CA HIS A 38 10.17 -25.93 -13.39
C HIS A 38 9.36 -24.93 -12.54
N VAL A 39 10.03 -24.09 -11.76
CA VAL A 39 9.42 -23.09 -10.88
C VAL A 39 9.94 -21.73 -11.33
N SER A 40 9.23 -21.10 -12.26
CA SER A 40 9.45 -19.69 -12.60
C SER A 40 8.56 -18.81 -11.76
N MET A 41 9.06 -17.66 -11.35
CA MET A 41 8.27 -16.60 -10.74
C MET A 41 7.03 -16.27 -11.60
N PRO A 42 5.81 -16.48 -11.07
CA PRO A 42 4.59 -16.17 -11.80
C PRO A 42 4.50 -14.66 -12.06
N PRO A 43 4.38 -14.20 -13.32
CA PRO A 43 4.31 -12.78 -13.67
C PRO A 43 3.19 -12.04 -12.92
N GLU A 44 2.07 -12.71 -12.67
CA GLU A 44 0.92 -12.16 -11.96
C GLU A 44 1.24 -11.86 -10.50
N LEU A 45 1.97 -12.75 -9.82
CA LEU A 45 2.41 -12.52 -8.43
C LEU A 45 3.44 -11.41 -8.34
N LEU A 46 4.38 -11.36 -9.30
CA LEU A 46 5.34 -10.27 -9.37
C LEU A 46 4.66 -8.93 -9.60
N LEU A 47 3.69 -8.87 -10.51
CA LEU A 47 2.88 -7.67 -10.76
C LEU A 47 2.19 -7.19 -9.47
N GLN A 48 1.62 -8.09 -8.69
CA GLN A 48 0.99 -7.74 -7.41
C GLN A 48 1.99 -7.17 -6.41
N ALA A 49 3.17 -7.80 -6.31
CA ALA A 49 4.23 -7.31 -5.44
C ALA A 49 4.69 -5.91 -5.88
N ILE A 50 4.81 -5.67 -7.18
CA ILE A 50 5.12 -4.36 -7.77
C ILE A 50 4.03 -3.34 -7.41
N GLU A 51 2.74 -3.68 -7.57
CA GLU A 51 1.63 -2.78 -7.25
C GLU A 51 1.55 -2.44 -5.76
N ARG A 52 1.94 -3.38 -4.89
CA ARG A 52 2.10 -3.16 -3.44
C ARG A 52 3.38 -2.38 -3.11
N GLY A 53 4.28 -2.19 -4.06
CA GLY A 53 5.57 -1.53 -3.88
C GLY A 53 6.52 -2.36 -3.03
N MET A 54 6.60 -3.65 -3.29
CA MET A 54 7.46 -4.58 -2.55
C MET A 54 8.64 -5.06 -3.40
N VAL A 55 8.83 -4.46 -4.58
CA VAL A 55 9.88 -4.83 -5.53
C VAL A 55 10.70 -3.60 -5.88
N TRP A 56 12.02 -3.73 -5.80
CA TRP A 56 12.98 -2.74 -6.25
C TRP A 56 13.82 -3.31 -7.38
N VAL A 57 14.13 -2.47 -8.35
CA VAL A 57 14.88 -2.81 -9.55
C VAL A 57 16.14 -1.96 -9.62
N ALA A 58 17.25 -2.59 -9.98
CA ALA A 58 18.47 -1.91 -10.40
C ALA A 58 18.41 -1.67 -11.91
N LEU A 59 18.52 -0.41 -12.33
CA LEU A 59 18.48 0.01 -13.73
C LEU A 59 19.86 0.49 -14.18
N SER A 60 20.26 0.08 -15.38
CA SER A 60 21.48 0.58 -16.02
C SER A 60 21.35 2.07 -16.34
N ASP A 61 22.34 2.89 -15.95
CA ASP A 61 22.29 4.34 -16.24
C ASP A 61 22.46 4.67 -17.74
N ALA A 62 22.90 3.70 -18.55
CA ALA A 62 23.15 3.92 -19.98
C ALA A 62 21.87 3.90 -20.82
N ASP A 63 20.91 3.05 -20.45
CA ASP A 63 19.73 2.70 -21.24
C ASP A 63 18.46 2.49 -20.41
N ALA A 64 18.54 2.62 -19.08
CA ALA A 64 17.45 2.37 -18.13
C ALA A 64 16.89 0.94 -18.18
N GLU A 65 17.66 -0.02 -18.68
CA GLU A 65 17.26 -1.43 -18.71
C GLU A 65 17.42 -2.07 -17.32
N PRO A 66 16.46 -2.91 -16.87
CA PRO A 66 16.59 -3.74 -15.68
C PRO A 66 17.80 -4.69 -15.72
N VAL A 67 18.67 -4.60 -14.71
CA VAL A 67 19.88 -5.44 -14.59
C VAL A 67 19.90 -6.32 -13.34
N GLY A 68 19.00 -6.07 -12.40
CA GLY A 68 18.77 -6.89 -11.21
C GLY A 68 17.54 -6.40 -10.45
N PHE A 69 17.01 -7.20 -9.54
CA PHE A 69 15.89 -6.82 -8.69
C PHE A 69 15.91 -7.55 -7.35
N ILE A 70 15.15 -7.02 -6.41
CA ILE A 70 14.83 -7.67 -5.13
C ILE A 70 13.33 -7.53 -4.87
N TRP A 71 12.71 -8.64 -4.47
CA TRP A 71 11.32 -8.72 -4.08
C TRP A 71 11.22 -9.09 -2.60
N LEU A 72 10.59 -8.22 -1.82
CA LEU A 72 10.21 -8.49 -0.44
C LEU A 72 8.78 -9.04 -0.34
N ASP A 73 8.55 -9.96 0.57
CA ASP A 73 7.21 -10.44 0.90
C ASP A 73 6.94 -10.34 2.39
N THR A 74 5.68 -10.05 2.71
CA THR A 74 5.21 -9.86 4.07
C THR A 74 4.45 -11.08 4.51
N GLU A 75 4.93 -11.73 5.56
CA GLU A 75 4.08 -12.62 6.32
C GLU A 75 3.06 -11.79 7.14
N GLU A 76 1.81 -12.25 7.20
CA GLU A 76 0.73 -11.51 7.87
C GLU A 76 1.03 -11.29 9.37
N GLY A 77 1.41 -10.05 9.73
CA GLY A 77 1.36 -9.54 11.11
C GLY A 77 2.62 -9.74 11.97
N GLY A 78 3.80 -9.93 11.36
CA GLY A 78 5.08 -10.08 12.05
C GLY A 78 5.90 -8.80 12.21
N SER A 79 6.93 -8.89 13.06
CA SER A 79 8.03 -7.90 13.14
C SER A 79 9.14 -8.20 12.13
N SER A 80 9.01 -9.26 11.33
CA SER A 80 9.93 -9.63 10.25
C SER A 80 9.33 -9.43 8.87
N ILE A 81 10.20 -9.39 7.86
CA ILE A 81 9.84 -9.39 6.44
C ILE A 81 10.77 -10.35 5.69
N GLY A 82 10.26 -11.03 4.67
CA GLY A 82 11.02 -11.98 3.86
C GLY A 82 11.60 -11.35 2.61
N VAL A 83 12.76 -11.83 2.16
CA VAL A 83 13.21 -11.71 0.76
C VAL A 83 12.63 -12.90 0.00
N ALA A 84 11.69 -12.63 -0.90
CA ALA A 84 11.07 -13.63 -1.74
C ALA A 84 12.00 -14.03 -2.90
N GLU A 85 12.65 -13.04 -3.53
CA GLU A 85 13.56 -13.25 -4.65
C GLU A 85 14.62 -12.13 -4.72
N ILE A 86 15.83 -12.47 -5.18
CA ILE A 86 16.88 -11.49 -5.50
C ILE A 86 17.78 -12.03 -6.62
N ASP A 87 17.74 -11.37 -7.77
CA ASP A 87 18.49 -11.78 -8.95
C ASP A 87 19.21 -10.62 -9.62
N VAL A 88 20.32 -10.94 -10.27
CA VAL A 88 21.12 -10.02 -11.09
C VAL A 88 21.49 -10.73 -12.38
N LEU A 89 21.41 -10.03 -13.51
CA LEU A 89 21.86 -10.57 -14.79
C LEU A 89 23.29 -11.10 -14.69
N PRO A 90 23.60 -12.30 -15.21
CA PRO A 90 24.94 -12.90 -15.10
C PRO A 90 26.07 -11.97 -15.59
N ASP A 91 25.86 -11.27 -16.70
CA ASP A 91 26.85 -10.32 -17.27
C ASP A 91 27.08 -9.09 -16.38
N TRP A 92 26.14 -8.80 -15.48
CA TRP A 92 26.21 -7.76 -14.46
C TRP A 92 26.61 -8.30 -13.07
N GLY A 93 26.83 -9.60 -12.95
CA GLY A 93 27.27 -10.25 -11.72
C GLY A 93 28.61 -9.73 -11.22
N ARG A 94 28.83 -9.84 -9.90
CA ARG A 94 30.07 -9.42 -9.19
C ARG A 94 30.40 -7.93 -9.30
N ARG A 95 29.42 -7.07 -9.59
CA ARG A 95 29.55 -5.61 -9.67
C ARG A 95 29.00 -4.85 -8.45
N GLY A 96 28.55 -5.55 -7.42
CA GLY A 96 27.94 -4.95 -6.22
C GLY A 96 26.42 -4.84 -6.24
N ILE A 97 25.76 -5.00 -7.40
CA ILE A 97 24.30 -4.81 -7.55
C ILE A 97 23.48 -5.62 -6.54
N GLY A 98 23.77 -6.91 -6.38
CA GLY A 98 23.04 -7.74 -5.41
C GLY A 98 23.24 -7.29 -3.96
N ALA A 99 24.44 -6.79 -3.62
CA ALA A 99 24.72 -6.24 -2.29
C ALA A 99 23.92 -4.95 -2.07
N ASP A 100 23.91 -4.05 -3.04
CA ASP A 100 23.20 -2.77 -2.93
C ASP A 100 21.68 -2.97 -2.89
N LEU A 101 21.12 -3.90 -3.67
CA LEU A 101 19.71 -4.29 -3.60
C LEU A 101 19.34 -4.83 -2.22
N LEU A 102 20.18 -5.73 -1.67
CA LEU A 102 19.96 -6.31 -0.34
C LEU A 102 20.03 -5.25 0.78
N GLU A 103 21.03 -4.38 0.77
CA GLU A 103 21.15 -3.30 1.75
C GLU A 103 20.01 -2.28 1.60
N HIS A 104 19.60 -1.95 0.38
CA HIS A 104 18.46 -1.07 0.11
C HIS A 104 17.16 -1.64 0.69
N ALA A 105 16.90 -2.93 0.46
CA ALA A 105 15.74 -3.62 1.03
C ALA A 105 15.78 -3.67 2.56
N CYS A 106 16.94 -3.98 3.17
CA CYS A 106 17.11 -3.93 4.63
C CYS A 106 16.91 -2.52 5.19
N ALA A 107 17.38 -1.47 4.50
CA ALA A 107 17.22 -0.08 4.90
C ALA A 107 15.74 0.34 4.85
N TRP A 108 15.02 -0.02 3.79
CA TRP A 108 13.58 0.22 3.69
C TRP A 108 12.81 -0.54 4.78
N ALA A 109 13.11 -1.82 4.99
CA ALA A 109 12.47 -2.64 6.01
C ALA A 109 12.67 -2.03 7.42
N ARG A 110 13.89 -1.57 7.72
CA ARG A 110 14.19 -0.84 8.96
C ARG A 110 13.36 0.43 9.09
N ALA A 111 13.28 1.24 8.03
CA ALA A 111 12.52 2.48 8.02
C ALA A 111 11.00 2.25 8.19
N ALA A 112 10.48 1.14 7.69
CA ALA A 112 9.08 0.69 7.84
C ALA A 112 8.78 -0.02 9.19
N GLY A 113 9.77 -0.04 10.10
CA GLY A 113 9.64 -0.54 11.46
C GLY A 113 9.85 -2.05 11.64
N TYR A 114 10.27 -2.78 10.60
CA TYR A 114 10.64 -4.18 10.74
C TYR A 114 11.91 -4.34 11.58
N ARG A 115 11.96 -5.44 12.34
CA ARG A 115 13.04 -5.79 13.29
C ARG A 115 13.94 -6.89 12.75
N ARG A 116 13.56 -7.53 11.65
CA ARG A 116 14.31 -8.65 11.06
C ARG A 116 13.98 -8.78 9.59
N VAL A 117 14.99 -9.15 8.79
CA VAL A 117 14.80 -9.65 7.43
C VAL A 117 15.15 -11.12 7.40
N ASP A 118 14.29 -11.91 6.79
CA ASP A 118 14.39 -13.36 6.69
C ASP A 118 14.56 -13.75 5.22
N LEU A 119 15.32 -14.81 4.92
CA LEU A 119 15.46 -15.34 3.56
C LEU A 119 15.73 -16.84 3.56
N GLY A 120 15.38 -17.49 2.45
CA GLY A 120 15.79 -18.86 2.15
C GLY A 120 16.89 -18.88 1.09
N THR A 121 17.93 -19.69 1.29
CA THR A 121 19.00 -19.88 0.32
C THR A 121 19.51 -21.33 0.31
N LEU A 122 20.57 -21.60 -0.46
CA LEU A 122 21.16 -22.93 -0.61
C LEU A 122 22.38 -23.10 0.29
N ALA A 123 22.44 -24.23 0.99
CA ALA A 123 23.50 -24.57 1.93
C ALA A 123 24.87 -24.74 1.24
N ASP A 124 24.87 -25.34 0.06
CA ASP A 124 26.06 -25.87 -0.62
C ASP A 124 26.50 -25.05 -1.83
N VAL A 125 25.87 -23.89 -2.07
CA VAL A 125 26.24 -22.97 -3.15
C VAL A 125 27.29 -21.96 -2.65
N PRO A 126 28.54 -22.00 -3.14
CA PRO A 126 29.66 -21.27 -2.55
C PRO A 126 29.51 -19.74 -2.56
N TRP A 127 28.69 -19.19 -3.46
CA TRP A 127 28.47 -17.75 -3.56
C TRP A 127 27.23 -17.26 -2.81
N ASN A 128 26.35 -18.14 -2.32
CA ASN A 128 25.10 -17.74 -1.66
C ASN A 128 25.30 -17.49 -0.16
N GLY A 129 25.44 -18.54 0.66
CA GLY A 129 25.59 -18.39 2.11
C GLY A 129 26.68 -17.39 2.52
N PRO A 130 27.93 -17.48 1.98
CA PRO A 130 28.98 -16.52 2.27
C PRO A 130 28.69 -15.08 1.81
N PHE A 131 27.83 -14.88 0.80
CA PHE A 131 27.38 -13.53 0.44
C PHE A 131 26.49 -12.97 1.56
N TYR A 132 25.44 -13.68 1.96
CA TYR A 132 24.53 -13.22 3.00
C TYR A 132 25.21 -13.05 4.37
N THR A 133 26.13 -13.94 4.75
CA THR A 133 26.91 -13.81 5.99
C THR A 133 27.73 -12.52 6.03
N ARG A 134 28.34 -12.11 4.90
CA ARG A 134 29.06 -10.83 4.82
C ARG A 134 28.16 -9.62 4.97
N HIS A 135 26.87 -9.77 4.68
CA HIS A 135 25.82 -8.75 4.83
C HIS A 135 25.04 -8.89 6.15
N GLY A 136 25.60 -9.60 7.14
CA GLY A 136 25.06 -9.65 8.50
C GLY A 136 23.89 -10.60 8.71
N PHE A 137 23.61 -11.48 7.74
CA PHE A 137 22.68 -12.59 7.94
C PHE A 137 23.39 -13.74 8.66
N VAL A 138 22.65 -14.45 9.50
CA VAL A 138 23.11 -15.67 10.17
C VAL A 138 22.15 -16.81 9.87
N GLU A 139 22.67 -18.02 9.73
CA GLU A 139 21.82 -19.21 9.63
C GLU A 139 21.00 -19.38 10.92
N VAL A 140 19.74 -19.77 10.75
CA VAL A 140 18.78 -19.96 11.84
C VAL A 140 18.18 -21.36 11.80
N ASP A 141 17.54 -21.78 12.89
CA ASP A 141 16.86 -23.08 12.93
C ASP A 141 15.72 -23.09 11.92
N LYS A 142 15.85 -23.92 10.88
CA LYS A 142 14.81 -24.12 9.88
C LYS A 142 13.50 -24.66 10.46
N ASN A 143 13.49 -25.19 11.68
CA ASN A 143 12.26 -25.63 12.35
C ASN A 143 11.58 -24.52 13.15
N ASP A 144 12.12 -23.29 13.18
CA ASP A 144 11.41 -22.16 13.78
C ASP A 144 10.05 -21.97 13.07
N PRO A 145 8.95 -21.81 13.82
CA PRO A 145 7.61 -21.64 13.25
C PRO A 145 7.49 -20.53 12.20
N VAL A 146 8.35 -19.51 12.24
CA VAL A 146 8.36 -18.45 11.22
C VAL A 146 8.69 -18.99 9.83
N PHE A 147 9.42 -20.09 9.70
CA PHE A 147 9.76 -20.68 8.40
C PHE A 147 8.82 -21.82 8.00
N ALA A 148 7.80 -22.12 8.80
CA ALA A 148 6.91 -23.26 8.57
C ALA A 148 6.25 -23.20 7.18
N PHE A 149 5.75 -22.02 6.78
CA PHE A 149 5.12 -21.83 5.47
C PHE A 149 6.12 -22.02 4.31
N ALA A 150 7.29 -21.38 4.40
CA ALA A 150 8.33 -21.54 3.37
C ALA A 150 8.79 -22.99 3.23
N ARG A 151 8.87 -23.74 4.34
CA ARG A 151 9.24 -25.15 4.35
C ARG A 151 8.15 -26.07 3.84
N GLU A 152 6.90 -25.82 4.18
CA GLU A 152 5.76 -26.55 3.62
C GLU A 152 5.74 -26.39 2.10
N ARG A 153 5.93 -25.17 1.59
CA ARG A 153 6.07 -24.91 0.15
C ARG A 153 7.24 -25.67 -0.49
N ASP A 154 8.41 -25.69 0.15
CA ASP A 154 9.56 -26.46 -0.35
C ASP A 154 9.22 -27.96 -0.39
N GLN A 155 8.56 -28.51 0.64
CA GLN A 155 8.15 -29.91 0.72
C GLN A 155 7.10 -30.28 -0.34
N GLU A 156 6.09 -29.44 -0.55
CA GLU A 156 5.05 -29.61 -1.57
C GLU A 156 5.64 -29.64 -2.98
N ASN A 157 6.68 -28.83 -3.22
CA ASN A 157 7.43 -28.81 -4.48
C ASN A 157 8.48 -29.94 -4.58
N GLY A 158 8.61 -30.79 -3.56
CA GLY A 158 9.58 -31.89 -3.50
C GLY A 158 11.03 -31.43 -3.33
N PHE A 159 11.26 -30.18 -2.93
CA PHE A 159 12.59 -29.59 -2.77
C PHE A 159 13.39 -30.31 -1.66
N PRO A 160 14.66 -30.70 -1.88
CA PRO A 160 15.44 -31.42 -0.87
C PRO A 160 15.73 -30.55 0.37
N ASP A 161 15.22 -30.96 1.54
CA ASP A 161 15.35 -30.21 2.81
C ASP A 161 16.82 -30.04 3.26
N ASP A 162 17.74 -30.91 2.82
CA ASP A 162 19.18 -30.79 3.09
C ASP A 162 19.85 -29.64 2.32
N LEU A 163 19.26 -29.21 1.21
CA LEU A 163 19.78 -28.10 0.40
C LEU A 163 19.29 -26.74 0.91
N ARG A 164 18.16 -26.68 1.61
CA ARG A 164 17.58 -25.42 2.09
C ARG A 164 18.18 -25.00 3.43
N VAL A 165 18.68 -23.77 3.47
CA VAL A 165 19.05 -23.05 4.69
C VAL A 165 18.26 -21.75 4.77
N PHE A 166 17.79 -21.41 5.96
CA PHE A 166 17.19 -20.11 6.24
C PHE A 166 18.18 -19.24 6.97
N MET A 167 18.19 -17.95 6.64
CA MET A 167 19.04 -16.98 7.28
C MET A 167 18.23 -15.75 7.69
N SER A 168 18.62 -15.14 8.79
CA SER A 168 18.00 -13.93 9.31
C SER A 168 19.03 -12.85 9.59
N ARG A 169 18.65 -11.59 9.34
CA ARG A 169 19.41 -10.40 9.76
C ARG A 169 18.54 -9.57 10.72
N PRO A 170 18.94 -9.39 11.99
CA PRO A 170 18.26 -8.46 12.89
C PRO A 170 18.47 -7.01 12.41
N LEU A 171 17.43 -6.20 12.52
CA LEU A 171 17.44 -4.78 12.19
C LEU A 171 17.27 -3.95 13.46
N ALA A 172 18.21 -3.04 13.70
CA ALA A 172 18.07 -2.04 14.76
C ALA A 172 16.94 -1.06 14.41
N PRO A 173 16.24 -0.47 15.40
CA PRO A 173 15.32 0.65 15.16
C PRO A 173 15.95 1.77 14.33
N PRO A 174 15.18 2.52 13.52
CA PRO A 174 15.61 3.81 12.99
C PRO A 174 16.11 4.74 14.12
N ALA A 175 17.16 5.52 13.86
CA ALA A 175 17.54 6.60 14.76
C ALA A 175 16.46 7.69 14.79
N ALA A 176 16.51 8.58 15.79
CA ALA A 176 15.49 9.61 15.97
C ALA A 176 15.39 10.62 14.80
N ASP A 177 16.47 10.78 14.04
CA ASP A 177 16.63 11.65 12.88
C ASP A 177 16.83 10.86 11.57
N ASP A 178 16.61 9.54 11.59
CA ASP A 178 16.58 8.71 10.37
C ASP A 178 15.22 8.86 9.66
N TRP A 179 15.20 8.46 8.38
CA TRP A 179 13.96 8.27 7.64
C TRP A 179 13.12 7.12 8.20
N THR A 180 11.82 7.33 8.27
CA THR A 180 10.79 6.31 8.54
C THR A 180 9.79 6.25 7.41
N VAL A 181 9.14 5.11 7.22
CA VAL A 181 8.25 4.81 6.09
C VAL A 181 6.87 4.41 6.62
N TRP A 182 5.82 5.04 6.10
CA TRP A 182 4.45 4.87 6.57
C TRP A 182 3.48 4.73 5.40
N PRO A 183 2.63 3.68 5.37
CA PRO A 183 1.62 3.54 4.32
C PRO A 183 0.45 4.51 4.55
N ALA A 184 -0.05 5.11 3.47
CA ALA A 184 -1.27 5.91 3.43
C ALA A 184 -2.31 5.19 2.54
N PRO A 185 -3.12 4.27 3.10
CA PRO A 185 -3.99 3.39 2.32
C PRO A 185 -5.13 4.16 1.65
N ALA A 186 -5.64 3.64 0.53
CA ALA A 186 -6.88 4.09 -0.08
C ALA A 186 -8.11 3.61 0.70
N LYS A 187 -9.27 4.21 0.38
CA LYS A 187 -10.59 3.71 0.81
C LYS A 187 -11.54 3.54 -0.37
N LEU A 188 -12.61 2.79 -0.12
CA LEU A 188 -13.82 2.77 -0.93
C LEU A 188 -15.02 3.19 -0.08
N ASN A 189 -15.99 3.86 -0.70
CA ASN A 189 -17.34 3.99 -0.15
C ASN A 189 -18.19 2.85 -0.73
N LEU A 190 -18.45 1.80 0.05
CA LEU A 190 -19.22 0.63 -0.43
C LEU A 190 -20.67 0.98 -0.79
N PHE A 191 -21.19 2.02 -0.13
CA PHE A 191 -22.35 2.78 -0.54
C PHE A 191 -22.19 4.22 -0.05
N LEU A 192 -22.95 5.17 -0.59
CA LEU A 192 -22.97 6.55 -0.11
C LEU A 192 -24.36 7.15 -0.31
N ARG A 193 -24.94 7.69 0.76
CA ARG A 193 -26.25 8.35 0.75
C ARG A 193 -26.14 9.75 1.29
N ILE A 194 -26.99 10.63 0.78
CA ILE A 194 -27.21 11.97 1.33
C ILE A 194 -28.61 11.97 1.93
N THR A 195 -28.70 12.05 3.25
CA THR A 195 -29.96 11.97 4.01
C THR A 195 -30.59 13.33 4.22
N GLY A 196 -29.81 14.40 4.13
CA GLY A 196 -30.30 15.76 4.28
C GLY A 196 -29.24 16.82 4.01
N ARG A 197 -29.63 18.07 4.24
CA ARG A 197 -28.73 19.22 4.25
C ARG A 197 -28.83 19.92 5.60
N ARG A 198 -27.68 20.21 6.20
CA ARG A 198 -27.55 20.89 7.48
C ARG A 198 -27.75 22.40 7.33
N PRO A 199 -28.08 23.11 8.43
CA PRO A 199 -28.22 24.58 8.43
C PRO A 199 -26.93 25.32 8.04
N ASP A 200 -25.76 24.74 8.31
CA ASP A 200 -24.43 25.26 7.95
C ASP A 200 -24.08 25.05 6.46
N GLY A 201 -24.98 24.44 5.68
CA GLY A 201 -24.82 24.22 4.26
C GLY A 201 -24.19 22.88 3.87
N TYR A 202 -23.62 22.12 4.81
CA TYR A 202 -23.08 20.78 4.58
C TYR A 202 -24.18 19.73 4.37
N HIS A 203 -23.82 18.58 3.81
CA HIS A 203 -24.72 17.45 3.59
C HIS A 203 -24.57 16.41 4.69
N GLU A 204 -25.69 15.92 5.20
CA GLU A 204 -25.70 14.77 6.10
C GLU A 204 -25.57 13.50 5.26
N LEU A 205 -24.59 12.67 5.58
CA LEU A 205 -24.17 11.50 4.83
C LEU A 205 -24.39 10.23 5.65
N GLN A 206 -24.60 9.12 4.95
CA GLN A 206 -24.39 7.77 5.47
C GLN A 206 -23.57 6.98 4.46
N THR A 207 -22.50 6.35 4.92
CA THR A 207 -21.60 5.56 4.06
C THR A 207 -20.91 4.46 4.85
N VAL A 208 -20.38 3.46 4.14
CA VAL A 208 -19.43 2.50 4.70
C VAL A 208 -18.09 2.68 4.04
N PHE A 209 -17.10 3.06 4.84
CA PHE A 209 -15.70 3.11 4.45
C PHE A 209 -15.10 1.71 4.53
N ARG A 210 -14.55 1.26 3.40
CA ARG A 210 -13.70 0.08 3.30
C ARG A 210 -12.28 0.53 3.03
N LEU A 211 -11.38 0.33 3.99
CA LEU A 211 -9.94 0.56 3.77
C LEU A 211 -9.37 -0.52 2.84
N LEU A 212 -8.34 -0.16 2.08
CA LEU A 212 -7.63 -1.07 1.17
C LEU A 212 -6.20 -1.34 1.69
N ASP A 213 -5.62 -2.47 1.29
CA ASP A 213 -4.22 -2.82 1.52
C ASP A 213 -3.24 -2.16 0.52
N TRP A 214 -3.74 -1.20 -0.24
CA TRP A 214 -3.01 -0.45 -1.24
C TRP A 214 -3.18 1.05 -1.02
N GLY A 215 -2.12 1.83 -1.28
CA GLY A 215 -2.16 3.28 -1.23
C GLY A 215 -0.80 3.92 -1.47
N ASP A 216 -0.65 5.16 -0.99
CA ASP A 216 0.58 5.94 -1.08
C ASP A 216 1.59 5.51 0.00
N GLU A 217 2.83 5.96 -0.14
CA GLU A 217 3.87 5.81 0.89
C GLU A 217 4.38 7.20 1.31
N VAL A 218 4.29 7.49 2.61
CA VAL A 218 4.80 8.72 3.23
C VAL A 218 6.10 8.41 3.95
N ARG A 219 7.16 9.15 3.65
CA ARG A 219 8.42 9.07 4.37
C ARG A 219 8.61 10.30 5.22
N LEU A 220 9.02 10.11 6.47
CA LEU A 220 9.19 11.17 7.45
C LEU A 220 10.57 11.09 8.08
N ARG A 221 11.26 12.23 8.13
CA ARG A 221 12.50 12.39 8.88
C ARG A 221 12.37 13.55 9.87
N PRO A 222 12.31 13.27 11.18
CA PRO A 222 12.20 14.32 12.19
C PRO A 222 13.38 15.30 12.15
N ARG A 223 13.09 16.57 12.41
CA ARG A 223 14.05 17.68 12.51
C ARG A 223 13.96 18.34 13.89
N ARG A 224 14.95 19.16 14.22
CA ARG A 224 15.06 19.88 15.50
C ARG A 224 15.12 21.41 15.36
N ASP A 225 14.87 21.93 14.16
CA ASP A 225 14.93 23.36 13.83
C ASP A 225 13.54 24.01 13.67
N GLY A 226 12.46 23.29 14.01
CA GLY A 226 11.08 23.75 13.90
C GLY A 226 10.54 23.78 12.47
N GLN A 227 11.30 23.36 11.47
CA GLN A 227 10.89 23.48 10.07
C GLN A 227 10.11 22.26 9.61
N ILE A 228 9.04 22.50 8.84
CA ILE A 228 8.25 21.47 8.17
C ILE A 228 8.46 21.69 6.68
N ARG A 229 8.95 20.66 5.97
CA ARG A 229 9.31 20.75 4.56
C ARG A 229 8.82 19.53 3.79
N ARG A 230 8.15 19.74 2.67
CA ARG A 230 7.87 18.71 1.67
C ARG A 230 8.99 18.69 0.65
N LEU A 231 9.75 17.59 0.58
CA LEU A 231 10.91 17.46 -0.31
C LEU A 231 10.53 16.97 -1.70
N THR A 232 9.44 16.24 -1.83
CA THR A 232 8.91 15.77 -3.13
C THR A 232 7.87 16.73 -3.67
N ASP A 233 7.94 17.04 -4.97
CA ASP A 233 6.86 17.76 -5.62
C ASP A 233 5.60 16.89 -5.75
N VAL A 234 4.44 17.49 -5.53
CA VAL A 234 3.14 16.83 -5.76
C VAL A 234 2.43 17.63 -6.85
N PRO A 235 2.31 17.07 -8.08
CA PRO A 235 1.79 17.81 -9.22
C PRO A 235 0.45 18.50 -8.93
N GLY A 236 0.42 19.83 -9.12
CA GLY A 236 -0.78 20.64 -8.93
C GLY A 236 -1.12 20.99 -7.48
N VAL A 237 -0.27 20.67 -6.50
CA VAL A 237 -0.46 20.99 -5.09
C VAL A 237 0.73 21.81 -4.57
N PRO A 238 0.60 23.14 -4.43
CA PRO A 238 1.58 23.97 -3.74
C PRO A 238 1.83 23.48 -2.31
N GLU A 239 3.06 23.60 -1.81
CA GLU A 239 3.46 23.08 -0.50
C GLU A 239 2.62 23.67 0.64
N GLU A 240 2.31 24.98 0.57
CA GLU A 240 1.49 25.71 1.55
C GLU A 240 0.03 25.25 1.59
N SER A 241 -0.43 24.55 0.56
CA SER A 241 -1.79 24.00 0.45
C SER A 241 -1.81 22.49 0.62
N ASP A 242 -0.66 21.85 0.89
CA ASP A 242 -0.57 20.41 1.07
C ASP A 242 -1.13 20.00 2.45
N LEU A 243 -2.01 18.99 2.44
CA LEU A 243 -2.63 18.48 3.66
C LEU A 243 -1.63 17.77 4.58
N MET A 244 -0.53 17.21 4.06
CA MET A 244 0.57 16.65 4.87
C MET A 244 1.30 17.74 5.65
N VAL A 245 1.62 18.86 4.99
CA VAL A 245 2.27 20.01 5.63
C VAL A 245 1.32 20.62 6.67
N SER A 246 0.06 20.79 6.31
CA SER A 246 -0.99 21.28 7.21
C SER A 246 -1.19 20.36 8.41
N ALA A 247 -1.16 19.03 8.22
CA ALA A 247 -1.24 18.04 9.30
C ALA A 247 -0.06 18.17 10.28
N ALA A 248 1.16 18.24 9.75
CA ALA A 248 2.35 18.44 10.59
C ALA A 248 2.27 19.76 11.37
N GLN A 249 1.81 20.84 10.74
CA GLN A 249 1.63 22.15 11.37
C GLN A 249 0.56 22.13 12.47
N LEU A 250 -0.56 21.44 12.25
CA LEU A 250 -1.62 21.30 13.26
C LEU A 250 -1.15 20.50 14.49
N LEU A 251 -0.28 19.51 14.29
CA LEU A 251 0.24 18.69 15.37
C LEU A 251 1.42 19.35 16.11
N GLN A 252 2.24 20.15 15.42
CA GLN A 252 3.47 20.74 15.94
C GLN A 252 3.33 21.46 17.31
N PRO A 253 2.24 22.19 17.61
CA PRO A 253 2.03 22.80 18.93
C PRO A 253 1.95 21.82 20.10
N HIS A 254 1.68 20.54 19.84
CA HIS A 254 1.64 19.47 20.83
C HIS A 254 2.99 18.76 21.02
N ALA A 255 4.01 19.13 20.23
CA ALA A 255 5.35 18.57 20.29
C ALA A 255 6.31 19.38 21.17
N THR A 256 7.51 18.83 21.36
CA THR A 256 8.59 19.56 22.03
C THR A 256 9.08 20.74 21.18
N ASN A 257 9.60 21.79 21.83
CA ASN A 257 10.10 22.97 21.14
C ASN A 257 11.16 22.62 20.09
N GLY A 258 11.00 23.15 18.87
CA GLY A 258 11.89 22.90 17.75
C GLY A 258 11.57 21.62 16.96
N ALA A 259 10.49 20.90 17.27
CA ALA A 259 10.05 19.77 16.46
C ALA A 259 9.77 20.21 15.01
N GLY A 260 10.44 19.58 14.06
CA GLY A 260 10.22 19.76 12.63
C GLY A 260 10.22 18.40 11.91
N VAL A 261 10.03 18.41 10.60
CA VAL A 261 10.03 17.21 9.77
C VAL A 261 10.34 17.52 8.31
N ASP A 262 11.12 16.65 7.66
CA ASP A 262 11.13 16.52 6.20
C ASP A 262 10.15 15.41 5.77
N ILE A 263 9.32 15.70 4.77
CA ILE A 263 8.26 14.82 4.26
C ILE A 263 8.54 14.49 2.79
N GLU A 264 8.57 13.21 2.45
CA GLU A 264 8.53 12.73 1.06
C GLU A 264 7.25 11.92 0.85
N LEU A 265 6.65 12.04 -0.33
CA LEU A 265 5.46 11.30 -0.73
C LEU A 265 5.73 10.54 -2.01
N GLU A 266 5.49 9.23 -1.97
CA GLU A 266 5.35 8.43 -3.16
C GLU A 266 3.87 8.23 -3.49
N LYS A 267 3.41 8.99 -4.49
CA LYS A 267 2.01 9.02 -4.88
C LYS A 267 1.66 7.88 -5.84
N ARG A 268 0.70 7.06 -5.45
CA ARG A 268 0.10 5.96 -6.22
C ARG A 268 -1.41 6.11 -6.36
N ILE A 269 -2.09 6.69 -5.36
CA ILE A 269 -3.53 6.95 -5.40
C ILE A 269 -3.81 8.11 -6.36
N PRO A 270 -4.71 7.97 -7.35
CA PRO A 270 -5.04 9.06 -8.27
C PRO A 270 -5.67 10.24 -7.53
N MET A 271 -5.28 11.45 -7.93
CA MET A 271 -5.81 12.70 -7.38
C MET A 271 -7.28 12.87 -7.75
N GLY A 272 -8.13 13.20 -6.75
CA GLY A 272 -9.55 13.46 -6.98
C GLY A 272 -10.37 12.25 -7.44
N GLY A 273 -9.86 11.02 -7.27
CA GLY A 273 -10.53 9.78 -7.69
C GLY A 273 -11.61 9.24 -6.74
N GLY A 274 -11.89 9.93 -5.63
CA GLY A 274 -12.85 9.43 -4.62
C GLY A 274 -12.30 8.33 -3.71
N LEU A 275 -10.99 8.05 -3.78
CA LEU A 275 -10.27 7.04 -3.01
C LEU A 275 -9.65 7.55 -1.70
N GLY A 276 -9.80 8.86 -1.41
CA GLY A 276 -9.37 9.46 -0.14
C GLY A 276 -7.86 9.69 0.02
N GLY A 277 -7.08 9.66 -1.06
CA GLY A 277 -5.61 9.74 -1.00
C GLY A 277 -5.07 10.89 -0.15
N GLY A 278 -5.40 12.14 -0.48
CA GLY A 278 -4.90 13.29 0.31
C GLY A 278 -5.34 13.29 1.78
N SER A 279 -6.52 12.75 2.10
CA SER A 279 -6.95 12.59 3.49
C SER A 279 -6.19 11.48 4.21
N SER A 280 -5.83 10.42 3.50
CA SER A 280 -4.99 9.34 4.01
C SER A 280 -3.55 9.83 4.26
N ASP A 281 -2.98 10.57 3.32
CA ASP A 281 -1.64 11.18 3.45
C ASP A 281 -1.56 12.04 4.72
N ALA A 282 -2.55 12.92 4.92
CA ALA A 282 -2.65 13.77 6.10
C ALA A 282 -2.83 12.99 7.41
N ALA A 283 -3.70 11.99 7.42
CA ALA A 283 -3.90 11.12 8.58
C ALA A 283 -2.62 10.35 8.94
N THR A 284 -1.91 9.84 7.94
CA THR A 284 -0.63 9.15 8.10
C THR A 284 0.39 10.08 8.74
N VAL A 285 0.49 11.34 8.31
CA VAL A 285 1.37 12.34 8.94
C VAL A 285 0.98 12.57 10.41
N LEU A 286 -0.30 12.77 10.72
CA LEU A 286 -0.75 12.97 12.11
C LEU A 286 -0.38 11.78 13.01
N VAL A 287 -0.69 10.56 12.57
CA VAL A 287 -0.46 9.33 13.34
C VAL A 287 1.04 9.07 13.52
N ALA A 288 1.81 9.16 12.43
CA ALA A 288 3.24 8.90 12.45
C ALA A 288 4.00 9.96 13.28
N LEU A 289 3.68 11.24 13.11
CA LEU A 289 4.34 12.30 13.89
C LEU A 289 3.93 12.30 15.36
N ASN A 290 2.70 11.90 15.72
CA ASN A 290 2.36 11.70 17.13
C ASN A 290 3.28 10.67 17.78
N GLN A 291 3.64 9.61 17.04
CA GLN A 291 4.60 8.61 17.49
C GLN A 291 6.05 9.12 17.49
N LEU A 292 6.49 9.79 16.42
CA LEU A 292 7.89 10.23 16.24
C LEU A 292 8.25 11.41 17.14
N TRP A 293 7.33 12.35 17.35
CA TRP A 293 7.50 13.49 18.26
C TRP A 293 7.04 13.18 19.69
N ALA A 294 6.51 11.98 19.94
CA ALA A 294 6.01 11.52 21.23
C ALA A 294 5.00 12.51 21.86
N THR A 295 4.07 13.05 21.07
CA THR A 295 3.10 14.06 21.56
C THR A 295 2.06 13.48 22.51
N GLY A 296 1.87 12.16 22.49
CA GLY A 296 1.01 11.45 23.44
C GLY A 296 -0.49 11.70 23.25
N LEU A 297 -0.90 12.25 22.11
CA LEU A 297 -2.32 12.42 21.78
C LEU A 297 -2.96 11.05 21.54
N ASP A 298 -4.18 10.89 22.05
CA ASP A 298 -4.98 9.70 21.78
C ASP A 298 -5.64 9.74 20.40
N GLU A 299 -6.33 8.66 20.05
CA GLU A 299 -6.97 8.50 18.74
C GLU A 299 -8.06 9.57 18.51
N ASP A 300 -8.82 9.94 19.55
CA ASP A 300 -9.90 10.91 19.45
C ASP A 300 -9.36 12.33 19.21
N ALA A 301 -8.30 12.72 19.93
CA ALA A 301 -7.63 14.00 19.72
C ALA A 301 -7.03 14.11 18.32
N LEU A 302 -6.39 13.05 17.81
CA LEU A 302 -5.87 13.03 16.44
C LEU A 302 -6.99 13.08 15.40
N ALA A 303 -8.10 12.38 15.63
CA ALA A 303 -9.25 12.42 14.73
C ALA A 303 -9.87 13.83 14.68
N GLU A 304 -9.92 14.54 15.80
CA GLU A 304 -10.42 15.91 15.85
C GLU A 304 -9.49 16.92 15.16
N LEU A 305 -8.16 16.76 15.27
CA LEU A 305 -7.21 17.51 14.43
C LEU A 305 -7.43 17.19 12.95
N GLY A 306 -7.55 15.91 12.61
CA GLY A 306 -7.76 15.45 11.24
C GLY A 306 -9.05 16.00 10.62
N ARG A 307 -10.13 16.12 11.40
CA ARG A 307 -11.41 16.68 10.95
C ARG A 307 -11.29 18.11 10.41
N GLN A 308 -10.30 18.88 10.87
CA GLN A 308 -10.03 20.24 10.37
C GLN A 308 -9.43 20.26 8.96
N LEU A 309 -8.79 19.15 8.55
CA LEU A 309 -8.15 18.99 7.25
C LEU A 309 -9.08 18.38 6.20
N GLY A 310 -9.99 17.50 6.62
CA GLY A 310 -10.98 16.91 5.72
C GLY A 310 -11.88 15.88 6.39
N ALA A 311 -13.07 15.68 5.81
CA ALA A 311 -14.10 14.79 6.35
C ALA A 311 -13.68 13.32 6.42
N ASP A 312 -12.82 12.86 5.49
CA ASP A 312 -12.35 11.47 5.43
C ASP A 312 -11.11 11.24 6.31
N VAL A 313 -10.43 12.28 6.81
CA VAL A 313 -9.18 12.11 7.61
C VAL A 313 -9.41 11.28 8.89
N PRO A 314 -10.50 11.47 9.66
CA PRO A 314 -10.76 10.67 10.86
C PRO A 314 -10.79 9.15 10.62
N VAL A 315 -11.31 8.66 9.49
CA VAL A 315 -11.39 7.20 9.25
C VAL A 315 -10.01 6.58 9.08
N PHE A 316 -9.08 7.32 8.48
CA PHE A 316 -7.69 6.90 8.32
C PHE A 316 -6.91 6.98 9.64
N VAL A 317 -7.15 8.02 10.45
CA VAL A 317 -6.57 8.13 11.80
C VAL A 317 -7.01 6.95 12.67
N ARG A 318 -8.31 6.67 12.73
CA ARG A 318 -8.85 5.52 13.50
C ARG A 318 -8.45 4.18 12.90
N GLY A 319 -8.18 4.15 11.60
CA GLY A 319 -7.59 3.02 10.88
C GLY A 319 -8.45 1.75 10.88
N ARG A 320 -9.78 1.88 10.96
CA ARG A 320 -10.73 0.77 10.91
C ARG A 320 -11.78 1.01 9.84
N SER A 321 -12.15 -0.03 9.10
CA SER A 321 -13.36 0.03 8.25
C SER A 321 -14.57 0.35 9.12
N ALA A 322 -15.43 1.26 8.67
CA ALA A 322 -16.44 1.87 9.54
C ALA A 322 -17.72 2.25 8.78
N TRP A 323 -18.85 2.14 9.47
CA TRP A 323 -20.04 2.89 9.17
C TRP A 323 -19.81 4.36 9.56
N ALA A 324 -20.20 5.28 8.69
CA ALA A 324 -20.00 6.71 8.91
C ALA A 324 -21.29 7.49 8.71
N GLU A 325 -21.53 8.43 9.62
CA GLU A 325 -22.63 9.39 9.59
C GLU A 325 -22.13 10.84 9.78
N GLY A 326 -23.02 11.81 9.90
CA GLY A 326 -22.64 13.23 9.97
C GLY A 326 -22.25 13.74 8.59
N VAL A 327 -21.14 14.45 8.50
CA VAL A 327 -20.45 14.74 7.25
C VAL A 327 -19.40 13.68 6.90
N GLY A 328 -19.35 12.57 7.65
CA GLY A 328 -18.36 11.48 7.54
C GLY A 328 -17.52 11.28 8.81
N GLU A 329 -17.70 12.11 9.84
CA GLU A 329 -16.89 12.14 11.06
C GLU A 329 -17.39 11.20 12.17
N LYS A 330 -18.68 10.82 12.15
CA LYS A 330 -19.25 9.93 13.17
C LYS A 330 -19.03 8.49 12.75
N LEU A 331 -17.99 7.86 13.30
CA LEU A 331 -17.50 6.55 12.87
C LEU A 331 -17.87 5.46 13.88
N GLU A 332 -18.56 4.42 13.39
CA GLU A 332 -18.79 3.18 14.11
C GLU A 332 -18.02 2.05 13.39
N PRO A 333 -16.99 1.45 14.01
CA PRO A 333 -16.25 0.36 13.39
C PRO A 333 -17.15 -0.82 13.03
N ILE A 334 -16.96 -1.39 11.84
CA ILE A 334 -17.68 -2.57 11.39
C ILE A 334 -16.72 -3.61 10.84
N SER A 335 -17.00 -4.89 11.11
CA SER A 335 -16.25 -6.00 10.52
C SER A 335 -16.88 -6.40 9.18
N LEU A 336 -16.09 -6.28 8.11
CA LEU A 336 -16.51 -6.64 6.77
C LEU A 336 -15.83 -7.93 6.33
N PRO A 337 -16.51 -8.80 5.55
CA PRO A 337 -15.90 -10.01 5.03
C PRO A 337 -14.70 -9.68 4.15
N ARG A 338 -13.71 -10.59 4.10
CA ARG A 338 -12.59 -10.49 3.17
C ARG A 338 -13.14 -10.48 1.73
N ARG A 339 -12.73 -9.46 1.00
CA ARG A 339 -13.15 -9.17 -0.38
C ARG A 339 -11.98 -8.58 -1.13
N TRP A 340 -12.00 -8.77 -2.44
CA TRP A 340 -11.06 -8.20 -3.37
C TRP A 340 -11.80 -7.22 -4.28
N TYR A 341 -11.08 -6.24 -4.79
CA TYR A 341 -11.63 -5.17 -5.59
C TYR A 341 -10.78 -4.97 -6.84
N ALA A 342 -11.43 -4.95 -8.00
CA ALA A 342 -10.86 -4.35 -9.19
C ALA A 342 -11.19 -2.86 -9.16
N VAL A 343 -10.19 -2.01 -8.96
CA VAL A 343 -10.35 -0.54 -8.86
C VAL A 343 -9.83 0.07 -10.15
N LEU A 344 -10.69 0.83 -10.84
CA LEU A 344 -10.39 1.47 -12.11
C LEU A 344 -10.32 2.99 -11.94
N ASP A 345 -9.24 3.57 -12.45
CA ASP A 345 -9.10 4.99 -12.70
C ASP A 345 -9.38 5.30 -14.18
N PRO A 346 -10.48 6.01 -14.49
CA PRO A 346 -10.77 6.42 -15.85
C PRO A 346 -9.93 7.63 -16.32
N HIS A 347 -9.02 8.16 -15.49
CA HIS A 347 -8.22 9.36 -15.76
C HIS A 347 -9.08 10.59 -16.09
N GLU A 348 -10.18 10.74 -15.36
CA GLU A 348 -11.07 11.89 -15.46
C GLU A 348 -11.24 12.53 -14.08
N HIS A 349 -10.84 13.79 -13.94
CA HIS A 349 -10.96 14.53 -12.69
C HIS A 349 -12.42 14.94 -12.45
N VAL A 350 -12.96 14.56 -11.29
CA VAL A 350 -14.35 14.84 -10.89
C VAL A 350 -14.36 15.81 -9.70
N PRO A 351 -14.69 17.10 -9.90
CA PRO A 351 -14.68 18.08 -8.82
C PRO A 351 -15.84 17.85 -7.82
N THR A 352 -15.53 17.35 -6.62
CA THR A 352 -16.49 17.06 -5.56
C THR A 352 -17.43 18.23 -5.26
N ALA A 353 -16.91 19.45 -5.16
CA ALA A 353 -17.71 20.65 -4.88
C ALA A 353 -18.77 20.93 -5.95
N ALA A 354 -18.44 20.73 -7.24
CA ALA A 354 -19.37 20.93 -8.34
C ALA A 354 -20.52 19.90 -8.33
N LEU A 355 -20.24 18.66 -7.91
CA LEU A 355 -21.28 17.64 -7.76
C LEU A 355 -22.22 17.94 -6.60
N PHE A 356 -21.71 18.36 -5.45
CA PHE A 356 -22.55 18.78 -4.33
C PHE A 356 -23.47 19.96 -4.67
N GLN A 357 -23.11 20.77 -5.67
CA GLN A 357 -23.92 21.89 -6.19
C GLN A 357 -24.90 21.48 -7.31
N ALA A 358 -24.81 20.27 -7.86
CA ALA A 358 -25.64 19.82 -8.99
C ALA A 358 -27.14 19.76 -8.62
N SER A 359 -28.01 20.37 -9.42
CA SER A 359 -29.47 20.36 -9.20
C SER A 359 -30.05 18.95 -9.13
N GLU A 360 -29.49 18.02 -9.90
CA GLU A 360 -30.01 16.65 -10.06
C GLU A 360 -29.57 15.71 -8.92
N LEU A 361 -28.71 16.16 -8.01
CA LEU A 361 -28.22 15.35 -6.90
C LEU A 361 -29.33 15.10 -5.87
N THR A 362 -29.63 13.82 -5.62
CA THR A 362 -30.56 13.39 -4.57
C THR A 362 -29.99 13.70 -3.18
N ARG A 363 -30.74 14.45 -2.36
CA ARG A 363 -30.28 14.96 -1.04
C ARG A 363 -31.20 14.62 0.13
N ASN A 364 -32.16 13.73 -0.10
CA ASN A 364 -33.25 13.41 0.84
C ASN A 364 -33.50 11.90 0.86
N ALA A 365 -32.45 11.09 0.68
CA ALA A 365 -32.59 9.65 0.73
C ALA A 365 -33.00 9.22 2.17
N PRO A 366 -33.93 8.25 2.33
CA PRO A 366 -34.28 7.80 3.67
C PRO A 366 -33.04 7.22 4.38
N PRO A 367 -32.92 7.37 5.72
CA PRO A 367 -31.79 6.80 6.44
C PRO A 367 -31.72 5.28 6.25
N ALA A 368 -30.51 4.77 6.08
CA ALA A 368 -30.18 3.35 6.06
C ALA A 368 -29.79 2.87 7.47
N THR A 369 -29.88 1.57 7.69
CA THR A 369 -29.34 0.90 8.88
C THR A 369 -28.19 -0.02 8.50
N ILE A 370 -27.30 -0.33 9.45
CA ILE A 370 -26.22 -1.31 9.25
C ILE A 370 -26.80 -2.65 8.77
N SER A 371 -27.93 -3.10 9.34
CA SER A 371 -28.61 -4.34 8.93
C SER A 371 -29.03 -4.31 7.45
N SER A 372 -29.63 -3.20 6.99
CA SER A 372 -30.03 -3.04 5.58
C SER A 372 -28.84 -2.98 4.60
N PHE A 373 -27.68 -2.51 5.06
CA PHE A 373 -26.45 -2.57 4.26
C PHE A 373 -25.91 -3.99 4.19
N VAL A 374 -25.82 -4.69 5.32
CA VAL A 374 -25.32 -6.07 5.40
C VAL A 374 -26.19 -7.04 4.60
N SER A 375 -27.51 -6.82 4.55
CA SER A 375 -28.43 -7.61 3.71
C SER A 375 -28.32 -7.31 2.22
N GLY A 376 -27.63 -6.22 1.84
CA GLY A 376 -27.53 -5.74 0.46
C GLY A 376 -28.75 -4.94 -0.02
N GLU A 377 -29.72 -4.66 0.86
CA GLU A 377 -30.91 -3.83 0.55
C GLU A 377 -30.52 -2.38 0.26
N THR A 378 -29.57 -1.84 1.04
CA THR A 378 -28.97 -0.54 0.77
C THR A 378 -27.68 -0.72 -0.02
N ALA A 379 -27.74 -0.40 -1.31
CA ALA A 379 -26.58 -0.34 -2.20
C ALA A 379 -26.59 0.96 -3.02
N GLY A 380 -25.44 1.31 -3.58
CA GLY A 380 -25.29 2.42 -4.52
C GLY A 380 -24.74 3.71 -3.89
N ASN A 381 -24.53 4.70 -4.75
CA ASN A 381 -23.87 5.95 -4.40
C ASN A 381 -24.71 7.14 -4.93
N ALA A 382 -25.04 8.09 -4.06
CA ALA A 382 -25.86 9.25 -4.39
C ALA A 382 -25.30 10.09 -5.54
N PHE A 383 -23.97 10.12 -5.71
CA PHE A 383 -23.33 10.84 -6.81
C PHE A 383 -23.40 10.11 -8.14
N GLU A 384 -23.59 8.79 -8.14
CA GLU A 384 -23.42 7.95 -9.32
C GLU A 384 -24.29 8.39 -10.52
N PRO A 385 -25.60 8.70 -10.37
CA PRO A 385 -26.39 9.19 -11.51
C PRO A 385 -25.86 10.48 -12.12
N VAL A 386 -25.41 11.42 -11.28
CA VAL A 386 -24.90 12.73 -11.71
C VAL A 386 -23.53 12.59 -12.36
N VAL A 387 -22.65 11.79 -11.74
CA VAL A 387 -21.30 11.52 -12.24
C VAL A 387 -21.39 10.86 -13.61
N ARG A 388 -22.19 9.81 -13.75
CA ARG A 388 -22.39 9.11 -15.03
C ARG A 388 -22.90 10.04 -16.13
N ALA A 389 -23.81 10.95 -15.81
CA ALA A 389 -24.37 11.87 -16.79
C ALA A 389 -23.37 12.94 -17.25
N ARG A 390 -22.46 13.38 -16.37
CA ARG A 390 -21.55 14.51 -16.61
C ARG A 390 -20.13 14.11 -17.00
N HIS A 391 -19.72 12.87 -16.70
CA HIS A 391 -18.34 12.39 -16.87
C HIS A 391 -18.31 11.10 -17.71
N PRO A 392 -18.18 11.23 -19.05
CA PRO A 392 -18.31 10.11 -19.97
C PRO A 392 -17.28 8.99 -19.76
N ARG A 393 -16.05 9.29 -19.31
CA ARG A 393 -15.05 8.23 -19.09
C ARG A 393 -15.38 7.43 -17.84
N VAL A 394 -15.93 8.07 -16.80
CA VAL A 394 -16.45 7.36 -15.62
C VAL A 394 -17.61 6.45 -16.01
N ALA A 395 -18.54 6.95 -16.83
CA ALA A 395 -19.65 6.14 -17.35
C ALA A 395 -19.14 4.94 -18.17
N ALA A 396 -18.15 5.14 -19.04
CA ALA A 396 -17.53 4.09 -19.84
C ALA A 396 -16.84 3.02 -18.97
N ALA A 397 -16.13 3.42 -17.90
CA ALA A 397 -15.47 2.48 -17.00
C ALA A 397 -16.48 1.62 -16.22
N GLN A 398 -17.57 2.21 -15.73
CA GLN A 398 -18.65 1.43 -15.12
C GLN A 398 -19.37 0.52 -16.12
N ASP A 399 -19.58 1.01 -17.35
CA ASP A 399 -20.25 0.24 -18.41
C ASP A 399 -19.44 -0.99 -18.79
N TRP A 400 -18.12 -0.84 -18.87
CA TRP A 400 -17.20 -1.95 -19.10
C TRP A 400 -17.21 -2.95 -17.93
N LEU A 401 -17.27 -2.47 -16.67
CA LEU A 401 -17.36 -3.37 -15.52
C LEU A 401 -18.66 -4.20 -15.48
N ARG A 402 -19.74 -3.77 -16.14
CA ARG A 402 -21.02 -4.50 -16.17
C ARG A 402 -20.91 -5.91 -16.72
N ASP A 403 -19.95 -6.15 -17.61
CA ASP A 403 -19.71 -7.48 -18.18
C ASP A 403 -19.18 -8.47 -17.13
N TYR A 404 -18.66 -7.97 -15.99
CA TYR A 404 -18.10 -8.78 -14.90
C TYR A 404 -18.91 -8.69 -13.59
N GLY A 405 -19.68 -7.61 -13.41
CA GLY A 405 -20.60 -7.41 -12.28
C GLY A 405 -21.00 -5.94 -12.09
N SER A 406 -21.59 -5.59 -10.94
CA SER A 406 -22.05 -4.21 -10.69
C SER A 406 -20.88 -3.29 -10.31
N GLY A 407 -20.39 -2.52 -11.29
CA GLY A 407 -19.36 -1.50 -11.09
C GLY A 407 -19.93 -0.24 -10.41
N ARG A 408 -19.37 0.14 -9.26
CA ARG A 408 -19.85 1.25 -8.42
C ARG A 408 -18.84 2.40 -8.38
N VAL A 409 -19.32 3.63 -8.19
CA VAL A 409 -18.45 4.79 -7.92
C VAL A 409 -18.05 4.84 -6.45
N SER A 410 -16.78 5.15 -6.14
CA SER A 410 -16.34 5.46 -4.77
C SER A 410 -16.34 6.97 -4.52
N GLY A 411 -16.77 7.41 -3.33
CA GLY A 411 -16.86 8.82 -2.97
C GLY A 411 -17.71 9.60 -3.97
N SER A 412 -17.19 10.72 -4.47
CA SER A 412 -17.78 11.51 -5.56
C SER A 412 -17.32 11.07 -6.96
N GLY A 413 -16.52 10.01 -7.08
CA GLY A 413 -15.78 9.66 -8.30
C GLY A 413 -14.41 10.34 -8.36
N GLY A 414 -13.61 10.19 -9.42
CA GLY A 414 -13.90 9.47 -10.67
C GLY A 414 -13.64 7.97 -10.71
N CYS A 415 -12.98 7.38 -9.71
CA CYS A 415 -12.69 5.95 -9.72
C CYS A 415 -13.94 5.11 -9.52
N VAL A 416 -13.94 3.94 -10.16
CA VAL A 416 -15.00 2.95 -10.09
C VAL A 416 -14.42 1.63 -9.61
N PHE A 417 -15.23 0.80 -8.97
CA PHE A 417 -14.77 -0.46 -8.43
C PHE A 417 -15.77 -1.60 -8.61
N LEU A 418 -15.25 -2.81 -8.76
CA LEU A 418 -16.01 -4.05 -8.72
C LEU A 418 -15.55 -4.90 -7.54
N GLU A 419 -16.49 -5.34 -6.71
CA GLU A 419 -16.20 -6.28 -5.61
C GLU A 419 -16.22 -7.72 -6.10
N THR A 420 -15.23 -8.51 -5.71
CA THR A 420 -15.13 -9.94 -6.00
C THR A 420 -14.89 -10.74 -4.71
N LYS A 421 -15.28 -12.02 -4.74
CA LYS A 421 -15.10 -12.93 -3.59
C LYS A 421 -13.67 -13.48 -3.49
N SER A 422 -12.95 -13.54 -4.61
CA SER A 422 -11.62 -14.12 -4.70
C SER A 422 -10.68 -13.18 -5.46
N GLN A 423 -9.39 -13.34 -5.17
CA GLN A 423 -8.32 -12.54 -5.73
C GLN A 423 -8.20 -12.77 -7.23
N GLU A 424 -8.23 -14.04 -7.64
CA GLU A 424 -8.07 -14.50 -9.03
C GLU A 424 -9.16 -13.91 -9.94
N ARG A 425 -10.38 -13.72 -9.40
CA ARG A 425 -11.44 -13.05 -10.16
C ARG A 425 -11.16 -11.56 -10.36
N ALA A 426 -10.63 -10.86 -9.35
CA ALA A 426 -10.27 -9.45 -9.49
C ALA A 426 -9.14 -9.28 -10.51
N GLU A 427 -8.13 -10.16 -10.44
CA GLU A 427 -7.02 -10.22 -11.38
C GLU A 427 -7.47 -10.47 -12.82
N LEU A 428 -8.38 -11.43 -13.03
CA LEU A 428 -8.94 -11.69 -14.36
C LEU A 428 -9.59 -10.44 -14.94
N VAL A 429 -10.32 -9.67 -14.13
CA VAL A 429 -10.94 -8.41 -14.56
C VAL A 429 -9.86 -7.38 -14.88
N VAL A 430 -8.90 -7.14 -13.98
CA VAL A 430 -7.82 -6.15 -14.16
C VAL A 430 -6.97 -6.48 -15.40
N GLY A 431 -6.64 -7.75 -15.63
CA GLY A 431 -5.87 -8.19 -16.80
C GLY A 431 -6.59 -8.01 -18.14
N GLN A 432 -7.90 -7.81 -18.14
CA GLN A 432 -8.69 -7.48 -19.33
C GLN A 432 -8.99 -5.97 -19.45
N CYS A 433 -8.47 -5.14 -18.54
CA CYS A 433 -8.72 -3.71 -18.54
C CYS A 433 -8.28 -3.05 -19.85
N PRO A 434 -9.16 -2.26 -20.51
CA PRO A 434 -8.79 -1.50 -21.70
C PRO A 434 -7.67 -0.49 -21.38
N PRO A 435 -6.77 -0.21 -22.34
CA PRO A 435 -5.70 0.78 -22.17
C PRO A 435 -6.17 2.21 -21.87
N ALA A 436 -7.46 2.50 -22.08
CA ALA A 436 -8.06 3.80 -21.79
C ALA A 436 -8.21 4.09 -20.29
N PHE A 437 -8.07 3.07 -19.44
CA PHE A 437 -8.15 3.14 -17.98
C PHE A 437 -6.90 2.51 -17.37
N THR A 438 -6.62 2.88 -16.12
CA THR A 438 -5.70 2.11 -15.27
C THR A 438 -6.53 1.30 -14.30
N ALA A 439 -6.24 0.02 -14.15
CA ALA A 439 -6.88 -0.85 -13.17
C ALA A 439 -5.85 -1.48 -12.25
N ARG A 440 -6.27 -1.82 -11.04
CA ARG A 440 -5.45 -2.53 -10.05
C ARG A 440 -6.31 -3.43 -9.18
N VAL A 441 -5.69 -4.45 -8.61
CA VAL A 441 -6.31 -5.28 -7.59
C VAL A 441 -5.98 -4.71 -6.21
N ALA A 442 -6.97 -4.67 -5.33
CA ALA A 442 -6.75 -4.34 -3.93
C ALA A 442 -7.62 -5.22 -3.02
N MET A 443 -7.08 -5.60 -1.88
CA MET A 443 -7.82 -6.30 -0.84
C MET A 443 -8.48 -5.28 0.10
N GLY A 444 -9.74 -5.53 0.44
CA GLY A 444 -10.37 -4.82 1.54
C GLY A 444 -9.85 -5.29 2.90
N VAL A 445 -9.49 -4.34 3.76
CA VAL A 445 -8.96 -4.63 5.11
C VAL A 445 -9.81 -4.01 6.21
N ASN A 446 -9.97 -4.74 7.31
CA ASN A 446 -10.66 -4.21 8.50
C ASN A 446 -9.76 -3.28 9.30
N VAL A 447 -8.46 -3.58 9.36
CA VAL A 447 -7.43 -2.78 10.04
C VAL A 447 -6.47 -2.21 9.02
N SER A 448 -6.28 -0.90 9.08
CA SER A 448 -5.41 -0.12 8.21
C SER A 448 -3.95 -0.63 8.21
N PRO A 449 -3.27 -0.68 7.06
CA PRO A 449 -1.82 -0.89 6.98
C PRO A 449 -1.01 0.12 7.80
N LEU A 450 -1.54 1.34 7.99
CA LEU A 450 -0.93 2.37 8.84
C LEU A 450 -0.86 1.93 10.30
N GLN A 451 -1.96 1.36 10.83
CA GLN A 451 -2.04 0.91 12.21
C GLN A 451 -1.14 -0.31 12.45
N GLN A 452 -1.02 -1.19 11.45
CA GLN A 452 -0.08 -2.32 11.50
C GLN A 452 1.37 -1.82 11.56
N THR A 453 1.71 -0.81 10.75
CA THR A 453 3.04 -0.17 10.74
C THR A 453 3.33 0.55 12.06
N LEU A 454 2.36 1.29 12.60
CA LEU A 454 2.46 1.92 13.92
C LEU A 454 2.74 0.91 15.03
N ALA A 455 2.05 -0.23 15.03
CA ALA A 455 2.31 -1.31 15.99
C ALA A 455 3.75 -1.82 15.89
N ARG A 456 4.28 -2.01 14.67
CA ARG A 456 5.69 -2.39 14.44
C ARG A 456 6.66 -1.36 15.02
N HIS A 457 6.45 -0.07 14.76
CA HIS A 457 7.30 1.00 15.31
C HIS A 457 7.27 1.05 16.84
N ARG A 458 6.13 0.76 17.47
CA ARG A 458 5.98 0.66 18.93
C ARG A 458 6.60 -0.62 19.53
N GLY A 459 7.04 -1.57 18.71
CA GLY A 459 7.53 -2.87 19.16
C GLY A 459 6.42 -3.83 19.61
N GLY A 460 5.16 -3.54 19.27
CA GLY A 460 4.03 -4.44 19.53
C GLY A 460 3.95 -5.57 18.50
N ALA A 461 3.61 -6.77 18.96
CA ALA A 461 3.16 -7.86 18.09
C ALA A 461 1.62 -7.87 18.04
N ARG A 462 1.06 -7.88 16.82
CA ARG A 462 -0.38 -7.90 16.47
C ARG A 462 -1.23 -6.71 16.96
N VAL A 463 -1.90 -6.05 16.02
CA VAL A 463 -3.22 -5.45 16.27
C VAL A 463 -4.22 -6.59 16.04
N GLU A 464 -4.99 -6.96 17.05
CA GLU A 464 -6.00 -8.03 16.93
C GLU A 464 -7.01 -7.71 15.80
N ARG A 465 -7.37 -8.75 15.03
CA ARG A 465 -8.17 -8.66 13.79
C ARG A 465 -9.63 -8.35 14.03
#